data_AF-A0A8H8P2E0-F1
#
_entry.id   AF-A0A8H8P2E0-F1
#
_cell.length_a   1.000
_cell.length_b   1.000
_cell.length_c   1.000
_cell.angle_alpha   90.00
_cell.angle_beta   90.00
_cell.angle_gamma   90.00
#
_symmetry.space_group_name_H-M   'P 1'
#
loop_
_entity.id
_entity.type
_entity.pdbx_description
1 polymer ?
#
loop_
_entity_poly.entity_id
_entity_poly.type
_entity_poly.pdbx_seq_one_letter_code
_entity_poly.pdbx_strand_id
1 'polypeptide(L)'
;MIPRFSLLFIALTPLCNALSIPKISSKIELDIRHDNLGLQLQQPTDKHPHPLVLWHGLGDSAHSSGMTEFAELIKQVHPGIYIHSISLSDDQSADQKAGWFGDVNAQVDIVATELSTIPELKNGFDAIGFSR
;
A
#
# COMPACT_ATOMS: atom_id res chain seq x y z
N MET A 1 -59.83 23.28 18.48
CA MET A 1 -59.54 24.06 19.70
C MET A 1 -58.32 23.46 20.37
N ILE A 2 -57.30 24.30 20.58
CA ILE A 2 -56.00 24.02 21.20
C ILE A 2 -56.13 23.97 22.74
N PRO A 3 -55.30 23.19 23.43
CA PRO A 3 -54.60 23.75 24.60
C PRO A 3 -53.09 23.44 24.49
N ARG A 4 -52.22 24.43 24.25
CA ARG A 4 -51.56 25.29 25.25
C ARG A 4 -50.85 24.46 26.34
N PHE A 5 -49.58 24.14 26.09
CA PHE A 5 -48.59 23.92 27.15
C PHE A 5 -47.54 25.03 27.07
N SER A 6 -47.39 25.74 28.18
CA SER A 6 -46.46 26.85 28.38
C SER A 6 -45.32 26.40 29.28
N LEU A 7 -44.10 26.77 28.86
CA LEU A 7 -42.85 26.99 29.60
C LEU A 7 -42.31 25.93 30.58
N LEU A 8 -41.04 25.54 30.37
CA LEU A 8 -39.94 26.00 31.25
C LEU A 8 -38.57 25.87 30.55
N PHE A 9 -37.85 26.99 30.47
CA PHE A 9 -36.44 27.08 30.07
C PHE A 9 -35.55 26.68 31.26
N ILE A 10 -34.55 25.82 31.05
CA ILE A 10 -33.35 25.76 31.92
C ILE A 10 -32.13 25.68 31.00
N ALA A 11 -31.35 26.76 31.01
CA ALA A 11 -30.03 26.83 30.39
C ALA A 11 -29.01 26.10 31.28
N LEU A 12 -28.13 25.29 30.68
CA LEU A 12 -26.98 24.71 31.36
C LEU A 12 -25.70 25.23 30.69
N THR A 13 -24.88 25.89 31.49
CA THR A 13 -23.63 26.57 31.13
C THR A 13 -22.48 25.58 30.86
N PRO A 14 -21.49 25.95 30.03
CA PRO A 14 -20.28 25.15 29.82
C PRO A 14 -19.30 25.37 30.98
N LEU A 15 -18.84 24.29 31.62
CA LEU A 15 -17.81 24.34 32.65
C LEU A 15 -16.43 24.10 32.01
N CYS A 16 -15.66 25.18 31.87
CA CYS A 16 -14.21 25.12 31.70
C CYS A 16 -13.56 24.47 32.93
N ASN A 17 -12.62 23.55 32.72
CA ASN A 17 -11.52 23.32 33.65
C ASN A 17 -10.24 23.03 32.87
N ALA A 18 -9.36 24.01 32.85
CA ALA A 18 -7.96 23.87 32.50
C ALA A 18 -7.22 23.31 33.72
N LEU A 19 -6.49 22.20 33.56
CA LEU A 19 -5.56 21.69 34.56
C LEU A 19 -4.21 21.42 33.88
N SER A 20 -3.25 22.25 34.26
CA SER A 20 -1.84 22.18 33.87
C SER A 20 -1.23 20.81 34.10
N ILE A 21 -0.49 20.31 33.10
CA ILE A 21 0.35 19.12 33.25
C ILE A 21 1.72 19.54 33.81
N PRO A 22 2.17 19.03 34.97
CA PRO A 22 3.51 19.27 35.45
C PRO A 22 4.53 18.42 34.67
N LYS A 23 5.59 19.09 34.22
CA LYS A 23 6.78 18.46 33.62
C LYS A 23 7.55 17.73 34.72
N ILE A 24 7.42 16.41 34.80
CA ILE A 24 8.22 15.57 35.70
C ILE A 24 9.32 14.89 34.87
N SER A 25 10.54 15.39 35.09
CA SER A 25 11.78 14.74 34.72
C SER A 25 12.19 13.82 35.88
N SER A 26 12.21 12.51 35.66
CA SER A 26 12.84 11.58 36.59
C SER A 26 13.83 10.69 35.84
N LYS A 27 15.08 10.77 36.29
CA LYS A 27 16.22 9.96 35.86
C LYS A 27 15.91 8.47 36.03
N ILE A 28 16.29 7.70 35.02
CA ILE A 28 16.27 6.25 34.96
C ILE A 28 17.47 5.71 35.75
N GLU A 29 17.22 4.89 36.77
CA GLU A 29 18.16 3.96 37.41
C GLU A 29 17.31 3.11 38.39
N LEU A 30 17.23 1.77 38.43
CA LEU A 30 17.97 0.63 37.89
C LEU A 30 17.06 -0.62 37.95
N ASP A 31 17.35 -1.57 37.05
CA ASP A 31 17.31 -3.03 37.23
C ASP A 31 15.99 -3.72 37.66
N ILE A 32 15.38 -4.52 36.78
CA ILE A 32 15.12 -5.96 36.98
C ILE A 32 14.86 -6.61 35.61
N ARG A 33 15.67 -7.63 35.31
CA ARG A 33 15.56 -8.60 34.21
C ARG A 33 14.14 -9.14 34.02
N HIS A 34 13.48 -8.81 32.91
CA HIS A 34 12.37 -9.59 32.35
C HIS A 34 12.45 -9.60 30.84
N ASP A 35 12.22 -10.77 30.29
CA ASP A 35 12.54 -11.21 28.95
C ASP A 35 11.93 -10.36 27.82
N ASN A 36 12.72 -10.26 26.74
CA ASN A 36 12.42 -9.56 25.49
C ASN A 36 11.16 -10.11 24.79
N LEU A 37 9.99 -9.57 25.15
CA LEU A 37 8.79 -9.56 24.30
C LEU A 37 8.43 -8.10 23.98
N GLY A 38 9.43 -7.36 23.51
CA GLY A 38 9.19 -6.10 22.80
C GLY A 38 8.80 -6.43 21.37
N LEU A 39 7.54 -6.17 21.01
CA LEU A 39 7.14 -5.95 19.62
C LEU A 39 8.14 -4.98 19.00
N GLN A 40 9.03 -5.49 18.15
CA GLN A 40 9.82 -4.65 17.26
C GLN A 40 8.85 -4.02 16.28
N LEU A 41 8.29 -2.87 16.67
CA LEU A 41 7.85 -1.87 15.70
C LEU A 41 9.09 -1.58 14.85
N GLN A 42 9.02 -2.05 13.60
CA GLN A 42 10.10 -2.04 12.63
C GLN A 42 10.81 -0.68 12.66
N GLN A 43 12.08 -0.69 13.06
CA GLN A 43 12.96 0.43 12.74
C GLN A 43 12.95 0.57 11.21
N PRO A 44 12.89 1.79 10.64
CA PRO A 44 13.09 1.97 9.21
C PRO A 44 14.50 1.46 8.92
N THR A 45 14.60 0.24 8.40
CA THR A 45 15.83 -0.18 7.78
C THR A 45 15.99 0.72 6.56
N ASP A 46 17.16 1.33 6.36
CA ASP A 46 17.56 2.03 5.13
C ASP A 46 17.63 1.06 3.92
N LYS A 47 16.71 0.11 3.84
CA LYS A 47 16.54 -0.85 2.77
C LYS A 47 15.42 -0.30 1.90
N HIS A 48 15.81 0.10 0.69
CA HIS A 48 14.84 0.38 -0.36
C HIS A 48 13.93 -0.84 -0.56
N PRO A 49 12.63 -0.63 -0.82
CA PRO A 49 11.73 -1.72 -1.16
C PRO A 49 12.27 -2.52 -2.34
N HIS A 50 12.11 -3.84 -2.30
CA HIS A 50 12.46 -4.68 -3.44
C HIS A 50 11.57 -4.30 -4.63
N PRO A 51 12.11 -4.19 -5.86
CA PRO A 51 11.29 -3.91 -7.03
C PRO A 51 10.19 -4.94 -7.21
N LEU A 52 9.05 -4.53 -7.75
CA LEU A 52 7.91 -5.41 -8.01
C LEU A 52 7.61 -5.49 -9.51
N VAL A 53 7.49 -6.71 -10.02
CA VAL A 53 6.94 -6.98 -11.35
C VAL A 53 5.47 -7.40 -11.21
N LEU A 54 4.59 -6.76 -11.96
CA LEU A 54 3.16 -7.05 -12.00
C LEU A 54 2.77 -7.63 -13.36
N TRP A 55 2.06 -8.75 -13.36
CA TRP A 55 1.47 -9.31 -14.59
C TRP A 55 -0.05 -9.39 -14.41
N HIS A 56 -0.79 -8.72 -15.29
CA HIS A 56 -2.26 -8.80 -15.34
C HIS A 56 -2.73 -10.19 -15.79
N GLY A 57 -4.03 -10.46 -15.63
CA GLY A 57 -4.63 -11.72 -16.03
C GLY A 57 -5.34 -11.70 -17.38
N LEU A 58 -5.89 -12.86 -17.75
CA LEU A 58 -6.71 -13.09 -18.94
C LEU A 58 -7.79 -12.02 -19.10
N GLY A 59 -7.72 -11.29 -20.21
CA GLY A 59 -8.71 -10.27 -20.55
C GLY A 59 -8.62 -8.99 -19.73
N ASP A 60 -7.54 -8.80 -19.00
CA ASP A 60 -7.14 -7.52 -18.45
C ASP A 60 -5.95 -6.95 -19.23
N SER A 61 -5.40 -5.81 -18.81
CA SER A 61 -4.21 -5.19 -19.41
C SER A 61 -3.35 -4.54 -18.32
N ALA A 62 -2.06 -4.33 -18.59
CA ALA A 62 -1.17 -3.61 -17.67
C ALA A 62 -1.68 -2.21 -17.26
N HIS A 63 -2.48 -1.60 -18.14
CA HIS A 63 -2.95 -0.22 -18.04
C HIS A 63 -4.43 -0.12 -17.65
N SER A 64 -5.06 -1.22 -17.20
CA SER A 64 -6.43 -1.15 -16.69
C SER A 64 -6.52 -0.35 -15.39
N SER A 65 -7.73 0.14 -15.08
CA SER A 65 -7.95 0.91 -13.85
C SER A 65 -7.62 0.09 -12.60
N GLY A 66 -7.97 -1.20 -12.58
CA GLY A 66 -7.71 -2.09 -11.45
C GLY A 66 -6.21 -2.35 -11.25
N MET A 67 -5.47 -2.59 -12.33
CA MET A 67 -4.01 -2.77 -12.25
C MET A 67 -3.30 -1.49 -11.82
N THR A 68 -3.74 -0.33 -12.34
CA THR A 68 -3.20 0.98 -11.97
C THR A 68 -3.46 1.29 -10.50
N GLU A 69 -4.70 1.13 -10.04
CA GLU A 69 -5.09 1.34 -8.63
C GLU A 69 -4.32 0.41 -7.69
N PHE A 70 -4.14 -0.86 -8.07
CA PHE A 70 -3.34 -1.80 -7.29
C PHE A 70 -1.88 -1.35 -7.18
N ALA A 71 -1.25 -0.95 -8.28
CA ALA A 71 0.13 -0.44 -8.27
C ALA A 71 0.26 0.84 -7.41
N GLU A 72 -0.73 1.73 -7.45
CA GLU A 72 -0.78 2.93 -6.61
C GLU A 72 -0.90 2.60 -5.12
N LEU A 73 -1.74 1.64 -4.75
CA LEU A 73 -1.86 1.16 -3.37
C LEU A 73 -0.53 0.59 -2.86
N ILE A 74 0.18 -0.21 -3.68
CA ILE A 74 1.49 -0.74 -3.30
C ILE A 74 2.50 0.41 -3.10
N LYS A 75 2.51 1.43 -3.96
CA LYS A 75 3.39 2.61 -3.81
C LYS A 75 3.08 3.41 -2.54
N GLN A 76 1.82 3.45 -2.10
CA GLN A 76 1.44 4.10 -0.85
C GLN A 76 1.94 3.33 0.37
N VAL A 77 1.87 2.00 0.33
CA VAL A 77 2.34 1.11 1.43
C VAL A 77 3.87 1.03 1.47
N HIS A 78 4.53 1.05 0.31
CA HIS A 78 5.98 0.96 0.15
C HIS A 78 6.55 2.19 -0.58
N PRO A 79 6.74 3.33 0.11
CA PRO A 79 7.27 4.54 -0.52
C PRO A 79 8.62 4.30 -1.19
N GLY A 80 8.75 4.72 -2.45
CA GLY A 80 9.98 4.60 -3.24
C GLY A 80 10.18 3.23 -3.90
N ILE A 81 9.20 2.32 -3.85
CA ILE A 81 9.24 1.07 -4.61
C ILE A 81 9.20 1.33 -6.12
N TYR A 82 10.04 0.61 -6.87
CA TYR A 82 9.93 0.51 -8.32
C TYR A 82 8.93 -0.58 -8.69
N ILE A 83 7.97 -0.26 -9.56
CA ILE A 83 6.98 -1.23 -10.05
C ILE A 83 7.02 -1.23 -11.57
N HIS A 84 7.18 -2.41 -12.17
CA HIS A 84 7.07 -2.63 -13.60
C HIS A 84 5.86 -3.51 -13.89
N SER A 85 4.89 -2.98 -14.64
CA SER A 85 3.74 -3.75 -15.11
C SER A 85 4.02 -4.31 -16.49
N ILE A 86 3.97 -5.63 -16.63
CA ILE A 86 4.18 -6.34 -17.88
C ILE A 86 3.03 -6.06 -18.84
N SER A 87 3.36 -5.50 -20.01
CA SER A 87 2.44 -5.24 -21.12
C SER A 87 2.94 -6.01 -22.34
N LEU A 88 2.09 -6.84 -22.93
CA LEU A 88 2.40 -7.62 -24.14
C LEU A 88 2.26 -6.79 -25.42
N SER A 89 1.71 -5.58 -25.31
CA SER A 89 1.51 -4.62 -26.40
C SER A 89 1.40 -3.20 -25.85
N ASP A 90 1.79 -2.20 -26.67
CA ASP A 90 1.61 -0.77 -26.35
C ASP A 90 0.13 -0.34 -26.43
N ASP A 91 -0.67 -1.01 -27.26
CA ASP A 91 -2.11 -0.80 -27.32
C ASP A 91 -2.83 -1.67 -26.27
N GLN A 92 -3.66 -1.02 -25.45
CA GLN A 92 -4.39 -1.66 -24.35
C GLN A 92 -5.34 -2.78 -24.83
N SER A 93 -6.02 -2.59 -25.96
CA SER A 93 -6.94 -3.60 -26.48
C SER A 93 -6.19 -4.82 -27.02
N ALA A 94 -5.03 -4.60 -27.62
CA ALA A 94 -4.16 -5.66 -28.08
C ALA A 94 -3.50 -6.41 -26.91
N ASP A 95 -3.08 -5.72 -25.85
CA ASP A 95 -2.58 -6.32 -24.61
C ASP A 95 -3.63 -7.23 -23.98
N GLN A 96 -4.87 -6.73 -23.90
CA GLN A 96 -6.01 -7.50 -23.45
C GLN A 96 -6.24 -8.77 -24.27
N LYS A 97 -6.22 -8.66 -25.60
CA LYS A 97 -6.42 -9.80 -26.52
C LYS A 97 -5.26 -10.79 -26.47
N ALA A 98 -4.04 -10.32 -26.26
CA ALA A 98 -2.86 -11.16 -26.13
C ALA A 98 -2.99 -12.13 -24.95
N GLY A 99 -3.63 -11.70 -23.85
CA GLY A 99 -3.98 -12.59 -22.74
C GLY A 99 -4.90 -13.75 -23.14
N TRP A 100 -5.78 -13.58 -24.14
CA TRP A 100 -6.72 -14.64 -24.57
C TRP A 100 -6.18 -15.57 -25.64
N PHE A 101 -5.42 -15.03 -26.59
CA PHE A 101 -5.11 -15.73 -27.84
C PHE A 101 -3.62 -15.89 -28.11
N GLY A 102 -2.75 -15.37 -27.23
CA GLY A 102 -1.30 -15.47 -27.40
C GLY A 102 -0.74 -16.84 -27.00
N ASP A 103 0.46 -17.14 -27.51
CA ASP A 103 1.25 -18.29 -27.06
C ASP A 103 2.01 -17.91 -25.79
N VAL A 104 1.65 -18.55 -24.68
CA VAL A 104 2.22 -18.29 -23.35
C VAL A 104 3.74 -18.53 -23.34
N ASN A 105 4.25 -19.53 -24.08
CA ASN A 105 5.70 -19.78 -24.10
C ASN A 105 6.43 -18.60 -24.76
N ALA A 106 5.93 -18.14 -25.90
CA ALA A 106 6.49 -16.98 -26.59
C ALA A 106 6.38 -15.71 -25.73
N GLN A 107 5.28 -15.53 -25.01
CA GLN A 107 5.11 -14.41 -24.08
C GLN A 107 6.13 -14.45 -22.95
N VAL A 108 6.37 -15.60 -22.33
CA VAL A 108 7.39 -15.75 -21.28
C VAL A 108 8.78 -15.40 -21.81
N ASP A 109 9.13 -15.83 -23.02
CA ASP A 109 10.43 -15.50 -23.62
C ASP A 109 10.58 -13.99 -23.90
N ILE A 110 9.52 -13.35 -24.40
CA ILE A 110 9.48 -11.90 -24.65
C ILE A 110 9.64 -11.14 -23.33
N VAL A 111 8.84 -11.50 -22.32
CA VAL A 111 8.85 -10.86 -21.01
C VAL A 111 10.19 -11.08 -20.31
N ALA A 112 10.75 -12.30 -20.33
CA ALA A 112 12.06 -12.57 -19.75
C ALA A 112 13.16 -11.70 -20.39
N THR A 113 13.09 -11.54 -21.72
CA THR A 113 14.01 -10.67 -22.46
C THR A 113 13.84 -9.22 -22.03
N GLU A 114 12.61 -8.70 -21.99
CA GLU A 114 12.29 -7.34 -21.54
C GLU A 114 12.82 -7.08 -20.12
N LEU A 115 12.44 -7.92 -19.15
CA LEU A 115 12.83 -7.75 -17.75
C LEU A 115 14.35 -7.74 -17.56
N SER A 116 15.10 -8.49 -18.38
CA SER A 116 16.56 -8.51 -18.32
C SER A 116 17.22 -7.17 -18.71
N THR A 117 16.50 -6.32 -19.43
CA THR A 117 16.99 -5.01 -19.87
C THR A 117 16.80 -3.91 -18.82
N ILE A 118 15.94 -4.13 -17.82
CA ILE A 118 15.54 -3.11 -16.85
C ILE A 118 16.60 -3.00 -15.73
N PRO A 119 17.32 -1.87 -15.61
CA PRO A 119 18.39 -1.71 -14.62
C PRO A 119 17.93 -1.89 -13.17
N GLU A 120 16.72 -1.46 -12.85
CA GLU A 120 16.12 -1.53 -11.51
C GLU A 120 15.91 -2.97 -11.05
N LEU A 121 15.75 -3.93 -11.98
CA LEU A 121 15.48 -5.34 -11.69
C LEU A 121 16.75 -6.20 -11.58
N LYS A 122 17.93 -5.66 -11.93
CA LYS A 122 19.19 -6.43 -12.03
C LYS A 122 19.62 -7.11 -10.73
N ASN A 123 19.25 -6.53 -9.59
CA ASN A 123 19.62 -7.05 -8.26
C ASN A 123 18.53 -7.91 -7.62
N GLY A 124 17.55 -8.35 -8.42
CA GLY A 124 16.39 -9.12 -7.97
C GLY A 124 15.13 -8.27 -7.89
N PHE A 125 13.99 -8.96 -7.92
CA PHE A 125 12.66 -8.38 -7.82
C PHE A 125 11.68 -9.42 -7.27
N ASP A 126 10.60 -8.94 -6.67
CA ASP A 126 9.43 -9.74 -6.34
C ASP A 126 8.43 -9.68 -7.50
N ALA A 127 7.56 -10.67 -7.64
CA ALA A 127 6.58 -10.71 -8.72
C ALA A 127 5.19 -11.12 -8.23
N ILE A 128 4.15 -10.47 -8.74
CA ILE A 128 2.74 -10.82 -8.53
C ILE A 128 2.07 -10.97 -9.90
N GLY A 129 1.48 -12.13 -10.14
CA GLY A 129 0.63 -12.40 -11.29
C GLY A 129 -0.83 -12.54 -10.88
N PHE A 130 -1.74 -11.91 -11.61
CA PHE A 130 -3.18 -12.05 -11.43
C PHE A 130 -3.74 -13.05 -12.43
N SER A 131 -4.42 -14.09 -11.96
CA SER A 131 -5.01 -15.11 -12.85
C SER A 131 -3.98 -15.71 -13.82
N ARG A 132 -4.41 -16.17 -14.99
CA ARG A 132 -3.60 -16.80 -16.05
C ARG A 132 -3.59 -15.95 -17.30
#